data_AF-A0A7Y2DG87-F1
#
_entry.id   AF-A0A7Y2DG87-F1
#
_cell.length_a   1.000
_cell.length_b   1.000
_cell.length_c   1.000
_cell.angle_alpha   90.00
_cell.angle_beta   90.00
_cell.angle_gamma   90.00
#
_symmetry.space_group_name_H-M   'P 1'
#
loop_
_entity.id
_entity.type
_entity.pdbx_description
1 polymer ?
#
loop_
_entity_poly.entity_id
_entity_poly.type
_entity_poly.pdbx_seq_one_letter_code
_entity_poly.pdbx_strand_id
1 'polypeptide(L)'
;PLPVQRDNQNRGNSGIFLNGLYEVQVLDQNDNPTYVNGQVGSIYKQRTPLAFASVPTGDWNTYDIIYHAPKFNDEGGKIQSGRVTVLHNGVLVQDHTEIKGTTAYIGWPENPAHGKGPLKLQDHGDDSRVSYRNIWVREL
;
A
#
# COMPACT_ATOMS: atom_id res chain seq x y z
N PRO A 1 -20.71 9.88 7.91
CA PRO A 1 -20.18 8.58 7.46
C PRO A 1 -21.29 7.55 7.28
N LEU A 2 -21.15 6.64 6.30
CA LEU A 2 -22.03 5.46 6.20
C LEU A 2 -21.73 4.50 7.37
N PRO A 3 -22.68 3.62 7.76
CA PRO A 3 -22.43 2.61 8.77
C PRO A 3 -21.25 1.71 8.40
N VAL A 4 -20.46 1.32 9.41
CA VAL A 4 -19.39 0.34 9.26
C VAL A 4 -19.97 -1.00 8.81
N GLN A 5 -19.30 -1.65 7.85
CA GLN A 5 -19.68 -2.94 7.33
C GLN A 5 -18.46 -3.85 7.24
N ARG A 6 -18.70 -5.17 7.39
CA ARG A 6 -17.70 -6.23 7.27
C ARG A 6 -16.59 -6.11 8.33
N ASP A 7 -15.62 -7.02 8.25
CA ASP A 7 -14.50 -7.13 9.16
C ASP A 7 -13.24 -7.60 8.42
N ASN A 8 -12.13 -7.66 9.15
CA ASN A 8 -10.84 -8.13 8.69
C ASN A 8 -10.43 -7.39 7.40
N GLN A 9 -9.88 -8.10 6.41
CA GLN A 9 -9.55 -7.58 5.09
C GLN A 9 -10.75 -7.19 4.23
N ASN A 10 -11.99 -7.33 4.71
CA ASN A 10 -13.16 -6.93 3.95
C ASN A 10 -13.76 -5.59 4.40
N ARG A 11 -13.14 -4.91 5.38
CA ARG A 11 -13.64 -3.66 5.96
C ARG A 11 -12.86 -2.46 5.42
N GLY A 12 -13.44 -1.78 4.43
CA GLY A 12 -12.83 -0.60 3.83
C GLY A 12 -11.49 -0.88 3.17
N ASN A 13 -11.34 -2.06 2.55
CA ASN A 13 -10.11 -2.48 1.92
C ASN A 13 -9.94 -1.84 0.54
N SER A 14 -8.76 -1.28 0.33
CA SER A 14 -8.28 -0.82 -0.96
C SER A 14 -6.75 -0.84 -0.91
N GLY A 15 -6.09 -0.30 -1.93
CA GLY A 15 -4.65 -0.27 -1.98
C GLY A 15 -4.16 0.80 -2.94
N ILE A 16 -3.02 1.38 -2.60
CA ILE A 16 -2.30 2.32 -3.46
C ILE A 16 -1.15 1.52 -4.10
N PHE A 17 -1.30 1.19 -5.39
CA PHE A 17 -0.32 0.41 -6.13
C PHE A 17 0.66 1.32 -6.87
N LEU A 18 1.92 1.26 -6.46
CA LEU A 18 3.07 1.91 -7.12
C LEU A 18 3.47 1.09 -8.35
N ASN A 19 3.63 1.76 -9.49
CA ASN A 19 3.78 1.13 -10.83
C ASN A 19 2.66 0.12 -11.17
N GLY A 20 1.52 0.15 -10.48
CA GLY A 20 0.47 -0.86 -10.59
C GLY A 20 0.79 -2.22 -9.96
N LEU A 21 1.97 -2.38 -9.33
CA LEU A 21 2.54 -3.67 -8.90
C LEU A 21 2.77 -3.79 -7.38
N TYR A 22 3.03 -2.69 -6.70
CA TYR A 22 3.45 -2.69 -5.30
C TYR A 22 2.45 -1.95 -4.42
N GLU A 23 1.72 -2.71 -3.62
CA GLU A 23 0.63 -2.21 -2.80
C GLU A 23 1.12 -1.64 -1.46
N VAL A 24 0.83 -0.36 -1.25
CA VAL A 24 0.68 0.23 0.08
C VAL A 24 -0.76 0.05 0.52
N GLN A 25 -0.97 -0.69 1.60
CA GLN A 25 -2.30 -1.15 2.00
C GLN A 25 -3.18 -0.03 2.56
N VAL A 26 -4.44 0.03 2.11
CA VAL A 26 -5.47 0.90 2.66
C VAL A 26 -6.56 0.03 3.30
N LEU A 27 -6.78 0.19 4.60
CA LEU A 27 -7.76 -0.61 5.33
C LEU A 27 -8.29 0.18 6.52
N ASP A 28 -9.57 0.01 6.85
CA ASP A 28 -10.08 0.48 8.14
C ASP A 28 -9.74 -0.54 9.25
N GLN A 29 -8.74 -0.21 10.05
CA GLN A 29 -8.26 -1.05 11.15
C GLN A 29 -8.74 -0.55 12.54
N ASN A 30 -9.74 0.35 12.61
CA ASN A 30 -10.33 0.77 13.89
C ASN A 30 -11.20 -0.36 14.47
N ASP A 31 -10.80 -0.92 15.62
CA ASP A 31 -11.43 -2.10 16.24
C ASP A 31 -11.64 -3.27 15.26
N ASN A 32 -10.67 -3.44 14.36
CA ASN A 32 -10.73 -4.43 13.29
C ASN A 32 -9.40 -5.18 13.16
N PRO A 33 -9.17 -6.25 13.95
CA PRO A 33 -7.94 -7.02 13.87
C PRO A 33 -7.83 -7.77 12.53
N THR A 34 -6.62 -7.81 11.99
CA THR A 34 -6.26 -8.56 10.78
C THR A 34 -4.81 -9.04 10.88
N TYR A 35 -4.30 -9.73 9.86
CA TYR A 35 -2.90 -10.15 9.84
C TYR A 35 -1.97 -8.95 9.64
N VAL A 36 -0.93 -8.86 10.48
CA VAL A 36 -0.09 -7.66 10.64
C VAL A 36 0.69 -7.27 9.38
N ASN A 37 0.98 -8.21 8.49
CA ASN A 37 1.70 -7.93 7.25
C ASN A 37 0.78 -7.50 6.09
N GLY A 38 -0.54 -7.44 6.28
CA GLY A 38 -1.49 -6.87 5.31
C GLY A 38 -2.46 -5.88 5.94
N GLN A 39 -2.07 -5.28 7.07
CA GLN A 39 -2.84 -4.24 7.74
C GLN A 39 -2.56 -2.85 7.12
N VAL A 40 -3.32 -1.82 7.51
CA VAL A 40 -3.17 -0.44 6.98
C VAL A 40 -1.72 0.04 7.03
N GLY A 41 -1.24 0.64 5.92
CA GLY A 41 0.13 1.14 5.81
C GLY A 41 1.20 0.06 5.63
N SER A 42 0.85 -1.22 5.57
CA SER A 42 1.80 -2.28 5.19
C SER A 42 2.24 -2.16 3.73
N ILE A 43 3.44 -2.67 3.45
CA ILE A 43 3.74 -3.14 2.09
C ILE A 43 3.18 -4.56 2.02
N TYR A 44 2.08 -4.71 1.28
CA TYR A 44 1.16 -5.82 1.46
C TYR A 44 1.84 -7.20 1.41
N LYS A 45 1.62 -7.97 2.47
CA LYS A 45 2.23 -9.27 2.80
C LYS A 45 3.77 -9.32 2.87
N GLN A 46 4.47 -8.19 2.71
CA GLN A 46 5.94 -8.12 2.74
C GLN A 46 6.49 -7.46 4.01
N ARG A 47 5.89 -6.35 4.46
CA ARG A 47 6.39 -5.55 5.59
C ARG A 47 5.25 -4.96 6.42
N THR A 48 5.20 -5.36 7.68
CA THR A 48 4.34 -4.76 8.72
C THR A 48 4.72 -3.29 8.94
N PRO A 49 3.74 -2.37 9.06
CA PRO A 49 4.00 -0.97 9.36
C PRO A 49 4.62 -0.81 10.75
N LEU A 50 5.45 0.21 10.92
CA LEU A 50 6.16 0.50 12.17
C LEU A 50 5.22 0.96 13.31
N ALA A 51 4.08 1.53 12.96
CA ALA A 51 3.09 2.03 13.91
C ALA A 51 1.68 1.94 13.33
N PHE A 52 0.69 1.85 14.21
CA PHE A 52 -0.70 2.14 13.88
C PHE A 52 -0.93 3.65 14.07
N ALA A 53 -1.40 4.32 13.02
CA ALA A 53 -1.57 5.78 13.04
C ALA A 53 -2.90 6.24 12.42
N SER A 54 -3.87 5.33 12.24
CA SER A 54 -5.15 5.71 11.66
C SER A 54 -5.99 6.56 12.61
N VAL A 55 -6.71 7.52 12.06
CA VAL A 55 -7.79 8.23 12.76
C VAL A 55 -9.06 7.38 12.82
N PRO A 56 -10.05 7.74 13.67
CA PRO A 56 -11.33 7.02 13.76
C PRO A 56 -12.03 6.83 12.42
N THR A 57 -12.81 5.75 12.28
CA THR A 57 -13.54 5.45 11.04
C THR A 57 -14.47 6.60 10.63
N GLY A 58 -14.33 7.04 9.40
CA GLY A 58 -15.10 8.15 8.82
C GLY A 58 -14.33 9.46 8.76
N ASP A 59 -13.23 9.58 9.49
CA ASP A 59 -12.29 10.70 9.38
C ASP A 59 -11.26 10.44 8.28
N TRP A 60 -10.64 11.52 7.81
CA TRP A 60 -9.68 11.46 6.71
C TRP A 60 -8.30 11.07 7.22
N ASN A 61 -7.79 9.98 6.66
CA ASN A 61 -6.38 9.63 6.77
C ASN A 61 -5.59 10.24 5.59
N THR A 62 -4.33 10.61 5.83
CA THR A 62 -3.41 11.12 4.80
C THR A 62 -2.23 10.18 4.62
N TYR A 63 -1.80 10.03 3.36
CA TYR A 63 -0.59 9.30 2.99
C TYR A 63 0.39 10.26 2.30
N ASP A 64 1.61 10.31 2.79
CA ASP A 64 2.75 10.85 2.05
C ASP A 64 3.69 9.70 1.70
N ILE A 65 3.84 9.41 0.40
CA ILE A 65 4.60 8.26 -0.09
C ILE A 65 5.77 8.76 -0.94
N ILE A 66 6.99 8.39 -0.54
CA ILE A 66 8.22 8.65 -1.29
C ILE A 66 8.68 7.31 -1.86
N TYR A 67 8.82 7.25 -3.18
CA TYR A 67 9.08 5.99 -3.88
C TYR A 67 10.25 6.12 -4.85
N HIS A 68 11.18 5.17 -4.75
CA HIS A 68 12.29 4.98 -5.67
C HIS A 68 12.06 3.68 -6.43
N ALA A 69 11.90 3.78 -7.75
CA ALA A 69 11.60 2.63 -8.60
C ALA A 69 12.76 1.61 -8.62
N PRO A 70 12.46 0.30 -8.72
CA PRO A 70 13.49 -0.72 -8.96
C PRO A 70 14.19 -0.50 -10.31
N LYS A 71 15.36 -1.11 -10.46
CA LYS A 71 16.09 -1.15 -11.73
C LYS A 71 16.31 -2.59 -12.16
N PHE A 72 16.23 -2.80 -13.47
CA PHE A 72 16.43 -4.09 -14.13
C PHE A 72 17.53 -3.95 -15.19
N ASN A 73 18.24 -5.04 -15.47
CA ASN A 73 19.15 -5.13 -16.60
C ASN A 73 18.38 -5.48 -17.89
N ASP A 74 19.09 -5.48 -19.03
CA ASP A 74 18.50 -5.75 -20.35
C ASP A 74 18.00 -7.19 -20.51
N GLU A 75 18.48 -8.12 -19.67
CA GLU A 75 18.03 -9.51 -19.60
C GLU A 75 16.76 -9.69 -18.72
N GLY A 76 16.27 -8.61 -18.11
CA GLY A 76 15.09 -8.60 -17.24
C GLY A 76 15.37 -8.99 -15.78
N GLY A 77 16.63 -9.17 -15.39
CA GLY A 77 17.05 -9.42 -14.03
C GLY A 77 17.03 -8.14 -13.18
N LYS A 78 16.45 -8.21 -11.97
CA LYS A 78 16.46 -7.09 -11.01
C LYS A 78 17.87 -6.83 -10.50
N ILE A 79 18.37 -5.61 -10.70
CA ILE A 79 19.70 -5.18 -10.23
C ILE A 79 19.61 -4.22 -9.02
N GLN A 80 18.45 -3.60 -8.80
CA GLN A 80 18.20 -2.75 -7.64
C GLN A 80 16.73 -2.89 -7.21
N SER A 81 16.49 -3.19 -5.93
CA SER A 81 15.14 -3.20 -5.37
C SER A 81 14.57 -1.79 -5.28
N GLY A 82 13.26 -1.68 -5.52
CA GLY A 82 12.52 -0.45 -5.25
C GLY A 82 12.46 -0.19 -3.75
N ARG A 83 12.37 1.07 -3.36
CA ARG A 83 12.29 1.46 -1.95
C ARG A 83 11.18 2.46 -1.72
N VAL A 84 10.51 2.33 -0.59
CA VAL A 84 9.35 3.15 -0.25
C VAL A 84 9.45 3.65 1.19
N THR A 85 9.19 4.94 1.36
CA THR A 85 8.93 5.56 2.66
C THR A 85 7.47 5.99 2.67
N VAL A 86 6.77 5.68 3.76
CA VAL A 86 5.34 6.02 3.91
C VAL A 86 5.15 6.71 5.26
N LEU A 87 4.54 7.89 5.22
CA LEU A 87 3.97 8.54 6.39
C LEU A 87 2.45 8.42 6.31
N HIS A 88 1.85 7.98 7.41
CA HIS A 88 0.40 7.90 7.59
C HIS A 88 0.00 8.88 8.69
N ASN A 89 -0.77 9.91 8.34
CA ASN A 89 -1.10 11.03 9.23
C ASN A 89 0.15 11.68 9.86
N GLY A 90 1.23 11.84 9.09
CA GLY A 90 2.51 12.40 9.54
C GLY A 90 3.37 11.45 10.38
N VAL A 91 2.90 10.24 10.70
CA VAL A 91 3.66 9.22 11.42
C VAL A 91 4.38 8.32 10.42
N LEU A 92 5.69 8.13 10.58
CA LEU A 92 6.48 7.22 9.75
C LEU A 92 6.05 5.76 9.98
N VAL A 93 5.43 5.14 8.98
CA VAL A 93 4.96 3.75 9.04
C VAL A 93 5.78 2.79 8.18
N GLN A 94 6.48 3.29 7.17
CA GLN A 94 7.50 2.55 6.42
C GLN A 94 8.74 3.44 6.29
N ASP A 95 9.87 2.97 6.80
CA ASP A 95 11.13 3.71 6.73
C ASP A 95 12.05 3.10 5.67
N HIS A 96 12.17 3.78 4.52
CA HIS A 96 13.03 3.41 3.40
C HIS A 96 13.03 1.90 3.07
N THR A 97 11.83 1.34 3.10
CA THR A 97 11.58 -0.10 3.10
C THR A 97 11.85 -0.65 1.71
N GLU A 98 12.62 -1.73 1.66
CA GLU A 98 12.88 -2.44 0.42
C GLU A 98 11.66 -3.26 -0.02
N ILE A 99 11.27 -3.12 -1.29
CA ILE A 99 10.22 -3.90 -1.92
C ILE A 99 10.84 -5.17 -2.50
N LYS A 100 10.36 -6.33 -2.05
CA LYS A 100 10.94 -7.64 -2.42
C LYS A 100 10.56 -8.07 -3.85
N GLY A 101 9.45 -7.54 -4.35
CA GLY A 101 8.84 -7.87 -5.63
C GLY A 101 7.36 -7.47 -5.62
N THR A 102 6.56 -8.03 -6.53
CA THR A 102 5.10 -7.84 -6.58
C THR A 102 4.45 -8.15 -5.24
N THR A 103 3.39 -7.42 -4.89
CA THR A 103 2.56 -7.72 -3.72
C THR A 103 1.47 -8.71 -4.12
N ALA A 104 1.60 -9.97 -3.69
CA ALA A 104 0.71 -11.07 -4.09
C ALA A 104 -0.14 -11.56 -2.91
N TYR A 105 -1.42 -11.85 -3.16
CA TYR A 105 -2.28 -12.52 -2.17
C TYR A 105 -1.81 -13.96 -1.90
N ILE A 106 -1.40 -14.69 -2.94
CA ILE A 106 -0.90 -16.07 -2.87
C ILE A 106 0.47 -16.12 -3.55
N GLY A 107 1.42 -16.79 -2.91
CA GLY A 107 2.76 -17.00 -3.45
C GLY A 107 3.79 -15.99 -2.94
N TRP A 108 5.00 -16.10 -3.50
CA TRP A 108 6.14 -15.25 -3.17
C TRP A 108 6.18 -14.01 -4.07
N PRO A 109 6.79 -12.89 -3.62
CA PRO A 109 7.01 -11.73 -4.47
C PRO A 109 7.83 -12.09 -5.72
N GLU A 110 7.38 -11.61 -6.88
CA GLU A 110 8.06 -11.80 -8.16
C GLU A 110 8.68 -10.49 -8.64
N ASN A 111 9.67 -10.56 -9.52
CA ASN A 111 10.36 -9.38 -10.04
C ASN A 111 10.30 -9.33 -11.57
N PRO A 112 9.10 -9.23 -12.18
CA PRO A 112 8.99 -9.00 -13.61
C PRO A 112 9.62 -7.64 -13.95
N ALA A 113 10.47 -7.60 -14.97
CA ALA A 113 11.05 -6.33 -15.41
C ALA A 113 9.97 -5.37 -15.90
N HIS A 114 10.06 -4.11 -15.48
CA HIS A 114 9.12 -3.08 -15.89
C HIS A 114 9.78 -1.69 -15.87
N GLY A 115 9.17 -0.74 -16.59
CA GLY A 115 9.54 0.67 -16.59
C GLY A 115 8.64 1.52 -15.70
N LYS A 116 8.41 2.78 -16.10
CA LYS A 116 7.37 3.65 -15.51
C LYS A 116 6.01 2.96 -15.60
N GLY A 117 5.21 3.11 -14.55
CA GLY A 117 3.87 2.53 -14.46
C GLY A 117 2.90 3.49 -13.77
N PRO A 118 1.58 3.22 -13.84
CA PRO A 118 0.58 4.09 -13.26
C PRO A 118 0.56 4.02 -11.73
N LEU A 119 -0.06 5.03 -11.11
CA LEU A 119 -0.63 4.90 -9.77
C LEU A 119 -2.01 4.25 -9.92
N LYS A 120 -2.23 3.10 -9.29
CA LYS A 120 -3.52 2.39 -9.33
C LYS A 120 -4.14 2.37 -7.93
N LEU A 121 -5.40 2.76 -7.84
CA LEU A 121 -6.23 2.58 -6.65
C LEU A 121 -7.06 1.32 -6.80
N GLN A 122 -7.09 0.47 -5.78
CA GLN A 122 -7.79 -0.81 -5.84
C GLN A 122 -9.28 -0.65 -5.53
N ASP A 123 -10.13 -1.28 -6.34
CA ASP A 123 -11.45 -1.70 -5.89
C ASP A 123 -11.31 -3.16 -5.46
N HIS A 124 -11.46 -3.44 -4.16
CA HIS A 124 -11.26 -4.77 -3.60
C HIS A 124 -12.48 -5.69 -3.86
N GLY A 125 -13.57 -5.17 -4.44
CA GLY A 125 -14.75 -5.95 -4.81
C GLY A 125 -15.60 -6.40 -3.62
N ASP A 126 -15.33 -5.86 -2.44
CA ASP A 126 -15.99 -6.14 -1.17
C ASP A 126 -16.91 -4.99 -0.72
N ASP A 127 -17.42 -4.19 -1.66
CA ASP A 127 -18.22 -2.99 -1.37
C ASP A 127 -17.48 -2.07 -0.36
N SER A 128 -16.19 -1.83 -0.63
CA SER A 128 -15.25 -1.19 0.30
C SER A 128 -15.63 0.24 0.66
N ARG A 129 -16.35 0.93 -0.25
CA ARG A 129 -16.85 2.32 -0.08
C ARG A 129 -15.77 3.33 0.33
N VAL A 130 -14.51 3.05 0.02
CA VAL A 130 -13.39 3.97 0.26
C VAL A 130 -13.57 5.19 -0.66
N SER A 131 -13.45 6.38 -0.07
CA SER A 131 -13.50 7.66 -0.80
C SER A 131 -12.12 8.30 -0.80
N TYR A 132 -11.76 8.95 -1.92
CA TYR A 132 -10.46 9.60 -2.10
C TYR A 132 -10.61 11.09 -2.35
N ARG A 133 -9.61 11.86 -1.94
CA ARG A 133 -9.47 13.29 -2.28
C ARG A 133 -8.00 13.70 -2.26
N ASN A 134 -7.70 14.85 -2.85
CA ASN A 134 -6.38 15.50 -2.79
C ASN A 134 -5.21 14.58 -3.22
N ILE A 135 -5.37 13.91 -4.36
CA ILE A 135 -4.33 13.05 -4.93
C ILE A 135 -3.53 13.88 -5.93
N TRP A 136 -2.22 13.97 -5.71
CA TRP A 136 -1.27 14.57 -6.64
C TRP A 136 0.04 13.77 -6.61
N VAL A 137 0.85 13.93 -7.65
CA VAL A 137 2.15 13.24 -7.77
C VAL A 137 3.16 14.21 -8.37
N ARG A 138 4.42 14.06 -7.97
CA ARG A 138 5.56 14.75 -8.58
C ARG A 138 6.70 13.76 -8.77
N GLU A 139 7.43 13.89 -9.87
CA GLU A 139 8.66 13.12 -10.08
C GLU A 139 9.77 13.63 -9.12
N LEU A 140 10.68 12.72 -8.74
CA LEU A 140 11.86 12.98 -7.91
C LEU A 140 13.13 13.10 -8.77
#